data_AF-A0A2T0V1P0-F1
#
_entry.id   AF-A0A2T0V1P0-F1
#
_cell.length_a   1.000
_cell.length_b   1.000
_cell.length_c   1.000
_cell.angle_alpha   90.00
_cell.angle_beta   90.00
_cell.angle_gamma   90.00
#
_symmetry.space_group_name_H-M   'P 1'
#
loop_
_entity.id
_entity.type
_entity.pdbx_description
1 polymer ?
#
loop_
_entity_poly.entity_id
_entity_poly.type
_entity_poly.pdbx_seq_one_letter_code
_entity_poly.pdbx_strand_id
1 'polypeptide(L)'
;MKISSGAVLILVMSFFLLAGCSKETRESRALYNDLMQNVDEINSLDSTAAAVDKLFLYSQASHRIEILRTEYAATSKGEEIKANPTLEGGRSIEDILNEANRVKQEAASQLTEYEVKFIELSSIPIAQVRNSRLEKYGISLARQGDVENAEAIIPHLANTLSIAIVQLEVAKAYQQEGDYYTADDFYTEASDNLEQYNFDESICSTEKCGNEEARARIVKTELILSRQSRYLN
;
A
#
# COMPACT_ATOMS: atom_id res chain seq x y z
N MET A 1 -52.89 28.30 -7.95
CA MET A 1 -52.50 26.88 -8.06
C MET A 1 -51.98 26.41 -6.71
N LYS A 2 -52.69 25.49 -6.03
CA LYS A 2 -52.23 24.88 -4.78
C LYS A 2 -51.34 23.71 -5.17
N ILE A 3 -50.03 23.84 -5.00
CA ILE A 3 -49.12 22.71 -5.10
C ILE A 3 -49.45 21.82 -3.91
N SER A 4 -49.95 20.61 -4.19
CA SER A 4 -50.24 19.60 -3.18
C SER A 4 -48.98 19.32 -2.37
N SER A 5 -49.05 19.48 -1.05
CA SER A 5 -47.99 19.16 -0.09
C SER A 5 -47.52 17.70 -0.20
N GLY A 6 -48.36 16.80 -0.71
CA GLY A 6 -47.99 15.42 -1.01
C GLY A 6 -47.03 15.27 -2.20
N ALA A 7 -47.14 16.14 -3.22
CA ALA A 7 -46.24 16.11 -4.37
C ALA A 7 -44.83 16.61 -4.01
N VAL A 8 -44.73 17.57 -3.08
CA VAL A 8 -43.45 18.07 -2.56
C VAL A 8 -42.78 17.00 -1.67
N LEU A 9 -43.54 16.30 -0.83
CA LEU A 9 -43.01 15.23 0.02
C LEU A 9 -42.45 14.05 -0.80
N ILE A 10 -43.16 13.65 -1.87
CA ILE A 10 -42.71 12.59 -2.78
C ILE A 10 -41.45 13.03 -3.53
N LEU A 11 -41.37 14.29 -4.01
CA LEU A 11 -40.18 14.81 -4.67
C LEU A 11 -38.95 14.87 -3.73
N VAL A 12 -39.14 15.24 -2.46
CA VAL A 12 -38.07 15.26 -1.45
C VAL A 12 -37.62 13.83 -1.11
N MET A 13 -38.54 12.87 -0.91
CA MET A 13 -38.17 11.46 -0.70
C MET A 13 -37.50 10.84 -1.93
N SER A 14 -37.91 11.23 -3.14
CA SER A 14 -37.28 10.80 -4.40
C SER A 14 -35.85 11.36 -4.53
N PHE A 15 -35.61 12.60 -4.07
CA PHE A 15 -34.28 13.20 -4.02
C PHE A 15 -33.35 12.51 -3.00
N PHE A 16 -33.89 12.01 -1.87
CA PHE A 16 -33.11 11.19 -0.92
C PHE A 16 -32.85 9.77 -1.44
N LEU A 17 -33.74 9.21 -2.26
CA LEU A 17 -33.55 7.90 -2.91
C LEU A 17 -32.62 7.96 -4.15
N LEU A 18 -32.47 9.15 -4.76
CA LEU A 18 -31.57 9.41 -5.88
C LEU A 18 -30.26 10.09 -5.46
N ALA A 19 -30.06 10.35 -4.16
CA ALA A 19 -28.76 10.71 -3.61
C ALA A 19 -27.83 9.50 -3.81
N GLY A 20 -27.03 9.56 -4.88
CA GLY A 20 -26.17 8.47 -5.32
C GLY A 20 -25.34 7.88 -4.17
N CYS A 21 -25.06 6.57 -4.27
CA CYS A 21 -24.18 5.87 -3.35
C CYS A 21 -22.98 6.76 -2.99
N SER A 22 -22.74 6.93 -1.68
CA SER A 22 -21.59 7.70 -1.19
C SER A 22 -20.31 7.21 -1.87
N LYS A 23 -19.30 8.08 -1.99
CA LYS A 23 -17.98 7.70 -2.53
C LYS A 23 -17.48 6.41 -1.86
N GLU A 24 -17.55 6.34 -0.54
CA GLU A 24 -17.19 5.16 0.26
C GLU A 24 -18.01 3.91 -0.11
N THR A 25 -19.32 4.04 -0.35
CA THR A 25 -20.15 2.89 -0.76
C THR A 25 -19.75 2.37 -2.14
N ARG A 26 -19.38 3.26 -3.07
CA ARG A 26 -18.92 2.87 -4.41
C ARG A 26 -17.56 2.18 -4.36
N GLU A 27 -16.62 2.73 -3.60
CA GLU A 27 -15.29 2.15 -3.42
C GLU A 27 -15.35 0.80 -2.71
N SER A 28 -16.15 0.68 -1.64
CA SER A 28 -16.39 -0.57 -0.93
C SER A 28 -16.97 -1.67 -1.84
N ARG A 29 -17.91 -1.32 -2.73
CA ARG A 29 -18.45 -2.27 -3.72
C ARG A 29 -17.41 -2.70 -4.75
N ALA A 30 -16.60 -1.77 -5.26
CA ALA A 30 -15.52 -2.10 -6.20
C ALA A 30 -14.51 -3.05 -5.53
N LEU A 31 -14.09 -2.74 -4.30
CA LEU A 31 -13.17 -3.56 -3.52
C LEU A 31 -13.72 -4.96 -3.23
N TYR A 32 -15.02 -5.07 -2.94
CA TYR A 32 -15.69 -6.35 -2.78
C TYR A 32 -15.72 -7.17 -4.08
N ASN A 33 -16.00 -6.54 -5.22
CA ASN A 33 -16.01 -7.24 -6.51
C ASN A 33 -14.61 -7.76 -6.86
N ASP A 34 -13.57 -6.96 -6.61
CA ASP A 34 -12.19 -7.39 -6.78
C ASP A 34 -11.83 -8.55 -5.83
N LEU A 35 -12.35 -8.53 -4.60
CA LEU A 35 -12.21 -9.67 -3.67
C LEU A 35 -12.87 -10.93 -4.23
N MET A 36 -14.05 -10.84 -4.84
CA MET A 36 -14.71 -12.00 -5.46
C MET A 36 -13.89 -12.55 -6.62
N GLN A 37 -13.28 -11.67 -7.44
CA GLN A 37 -12.35 -12.12 -8.47
C GLN A 37 -11.14 -12.85 -7.86
N ASN A 38 -10.55 -12.36 -6.77
CA ASN A 38 -9.47 -13.08 -6.09
C ASN A 38 -9.95 -14.44 -5.55
N VAL A 39 -11.19 -14.54 -5.06
CA VAL A 39 -11.77 -15.81 -4.58
C VAL A 39 -11.92 -16.81 -5.72
N ASP A 40 -12.37 -16.37 -6.88
CA ASP A 40 -12.45 -17.21 -8.08
C ASP A 40 -11.07 -17.71 -8.51
N GLU A 41 -10.07 -16.81 -8.54
CA GLU A 41 -8.68 -17.15 -8.84
C GLU A 41 -8.13 -18.16 -7.83
N ILE A 42 -8.37 -17.94 -6.53
CA ILE A 42 -8.01 -18.86 -5.44
C ILE A 42 -8.68 -20.23 -5.60
N ASN A 43 -9.96 -20.27 -5.98
CA ASN A 43 -10.69 -21.52 -6.20
C ASN A 43 -10.19 -22.29 -7.43
N SER A 44 -9.63 -21.57 -8.41
CA SER A 44 -9.03 -22.17 -9.62
C SER A 44 -7.56 -22.58 -9.44
N LEU A 45 -6.97 -22.30 -8.28
CA LEU A 45 -5.54 -22.39 -8.06
C LEU A 45 -5.08 -23.85 -7.93
N ASP A 46 -4.18 -24.27 -8.80
CA ASP A 46 -3.62 -25.63 -8.77
C ASP A 46 -2.74 -25.84 -7.54
N SER A 47 -2.81 -27.05 -6.98
CA SER A 47 -1.88 -27.58 -5.99
C SER A 47 -0.40 -27.34 -6.34
N THR A 48 -0.03 -27.35 -7.63
CA THR A 48 1.35 -27.14 -8.10
C THR A 48 1.73 -25.67 -8.34
N ALA A 49 0.81 -24.71 -8.13
CA ALA A 49 1.13 -23.30 -8.33
C ALA A 49 2.26 -22.84 -7.39
N ALA A 50 3.08 -21.92 -7.90
CA ALA A 50 4.28 -21.45 -7.22
C ALA A 50 3.94 -20.74 -5.90
N ALA A 51 4.86 -20.80 -4.93
CA ALA A 51 4.68 -20.14 -3.64
C ALA A 51 4.46 -18.63 -3.78
N VAL A 52 5.14 -17.99 -4.74
CA VAL A 52 4.98 -16.57 -5.05
C VAL A 52 3.56 -16.24 -5.48
N ASP A 53 2.99 -16.99 -6.42
CA ASP A 53 1.65 -16.76 -6.95
C ASP A 53 0.58 -16.96 -5.86
N LYS A 54 0.73 -18.03 -5.08
CA LYS A 54 -0.13 -18.31 -3.93
C LYS A 54 -0.09 -17.17 -2.92
N LEU A 55 1.12 -16.78 -2.49
CA LEU A 55 1.30 -15.72 -1.51
C LEU A 55 0.68 -14.42 -2.02
N PHE A 56 0.95 -14.03 -3.27
CA PHE A 56 0.42 -12.82 -3.85
C PHE A 56 -1.11 -12.78 -3.87
N LEU A 57 -1.77 -13.85 -4.32
CA LEU A 57 -3.23 -13.93 -4.40
C LEU A 57 -3.90 -13.93 -3.02
N TYR A 58 -3.38 -14.72 -2.09
CA TYR A 58 -3.94 -14.78 -0.74
C TYR A 58 -3.68 -13.48 0.04
N SER A 59 -2.53 -12.83 -0.13
CA SER A 59 -2.28 -11.52 0.46
C SER A 59 -3.20 -10.45 -0.11
N GLN A 60 -3.44 -10.45 -1.42
CA GLN A 60 -4.42 -9.58 -2.07
C GLN A 60 -5.83 -9.73 -1.48
N ALA A 61 -6.31 -10.97 -1.34
CA ALA A 61 -7.62 -11.24 -0.73
C ALA A 61 -7.66 -10.78 0.74
N SER A 62 -6.61 -11.11 1.51
CA SER A 62 -6.49 -10.73 2.93
C SER A 62 -6.54 -9.22 3.14
N HIS A 63 -5.78 -8.43 2.36
CA HIS A 63 -5.78 -6.97 2.46
C HIS A 63 -7.16 -6.38 2.12
N ARG A 64 -7.82 -6.88 1.08
CA ARG A 64 -9.18 -6.44 0.72
C ARG A 64 -10.17 -6.71 1.84
N ILE A 65 -10.10 -7.89 2.44
CA ILE A 65 -10.91 -8.26 3.61
C ILE A 65 -10.63 -7.31 4.78
N GLU A 66 -9.36 -7.04 5.10
CA GLU A 66 -8.96 -6.13 6.17
C GLU A 66 -9.55 -4.74 5.96
N ILE A 67 -9.38 -4.16 4.76
CA ILE A 67 -9.89 -2.83 4.41
C ILE A 67 -11.43 -2.78 4.48
N LEU A 68 -12.13 -3.80 3.95
CA LEU A 68 -13.60 -3.88 4.04
C LEU A 68 -14.07 -3.95 5.50
N ARG A 69 -13.36 -4.68 6.37
CA ARG A 69 -13.68 -4.80 7.79
C ARG A 69 -13.34 -3.55 8.61
N THR A 70 -12.37 -2.76 8.18
CA THR A 70 -11.83 -1.63 8.95
C THR A 70 -12.29 -0.29 8.36
N GLU A 71 -11.74 0.10 7.22
CA GLU A 71 -11.98 1.40 6.59
C GLU A 71 -13.42 1.52 6.07
N TYR A 72 -13.96 0.46 5.46
CA TYR A 72 -15.33 0.44 4.95
C TYR A 72 -16.33 -0.26 5.88
N ALA A 73 -15.97 -0.40 7.15
CA ALA A 73 -16.74 -1.02 8.23
C ALA A 73 -18.21 -0.62 8.33
N ALA A 74 -18.55 0.64 8.00
CA ALA A 74 -19.88 1.22 8.11
C ALA A 74 -20.69 1.16 6.81
N THR A 75 -20.11 0.59 5.75
CA THR A 75 -20.80 0.37 4.47
C THR A 75 -21.51 -0.98 4.49
N SER A 76 -22.56 -1.15 3.69
CA SER A 76 -23.29 -2.42 3.57
C SER A 76 -22.38 -3.61 3.24
N LYS A 77 -21.33 -3.43 2.42
CA LYS A 77 -20.36 -4.50 2.12
C LYS A 77 -19.36 -4.75 3.26
N GLY A 78 -18.99 -3.72 4.01
CA GLY A 78 -18.20 -3.91 5.23
C GLY A 78 -18.95 -4.68 6.31
N GLU A 79 -20.24 -4.37 6.50
CA GLU A 79 -21.12 -5.12 7.41
C GLU A 79 -21.30 -6.58 6.97
N GLU A 80 -21.50 -6.81 5.65
CA GLU A 80 -21.58 -8.15 5.08
C GLU A 80 -20.32 -8.96 5.41
N ILE A 81 -19.12 -8.45 5.11
CA ILE A 81 -17.85 -9.16 5.37
C ILE A 81 -17.59 -9.38 6.87
N LYS A 82 -18.00 -8.45 7.74
CA LYS A 82 -17.90 -8.61 9.20
C LYS A 82 -18.77 -9.73 9.73
N ALA A 83 -19.91 -10.01 9.09
CA ALA A 83 -20.77 -11.13 9.43
C ALA A 83 -20.16 -12.50 9.04
N ASN A 84 -18.97 -12.52 8.44
CA ASN A 84 -18.26 -13.72 7.98
C ASN A 84 -19.12 -14.60 7.06
N PRO A 85 -19.53 -14.08 5.88
CA PRO A 85 -20.40 -14.81 4.98
C PRO A 85 -19.65 -15.99 4.37
N THR A 86 -20.39 -17.02 3.98
CA THR A 86 -19.90 -18.00 3.03
C THR A 86 -19.90 -17.37 1.64
N LEU A 87 -18.74 -17.34 1.01
CA LEU A 87 -18.53 -16.80 -0.33
C LEU A 87 -18.77 -17.87 -1.41
N GLU A 88 -18.77 -17.44 -2.67
CA GLU A 88 -18.82 -18.35 -3.80
C GLU A 88 -17.66 -19.37 -3.75
N GLY A 89 -17.96 -20.63 -4.06
CA GLY A 89 -17.04 -21.76 -3.83
C GLY A 89 -17.07 -22.35 -2.42
N GLY A 90 -17.91 -21.84 -1.51
CA GLY A 90 -18.19 -22.45 -0.21
C GLY A 90 -17.19 -22.10 0.90
N ARG A 91 -16.24 -21.19 0.64
CA ARG A 91 -15.27 -20.71 1.64
C ARG A 91 -15.82 -19.52 2.41
N SER A 92 -15.63 -19.48 3.73
CA SER A 92 -15.87 -18.28 4.53
C SER A 92 -14.70 -17.30 4.45
N ILE A 93 -14.91 -16.08 4.95
CA ILE A 93 -13.82 -15.08 5.08
C ILE A 93 -12.71 -15.59 5.99
N GLU A 94 -13.06 -16.24 7.10
CA GLU A 94 -12.07 -16.83 8.00
C GLU A 94 -11.29 -17.98 7.35
N ASP A 95 -11.91 -18.76 6.47
CA ASP A 95 -11.18 -19.80 5.73
C ASP A 95 -10.09 -19.18 4.83
N ILE A 96 -10.40 -18.07 4.16
CA ILE A 96 -9.42 -17.34 3.34
C ILE A 96 -8.29 -16.77 4.20
N LEU A 97 -8.60 -16.15 5.34
CA LEU A 97 -7.60 -15.56 6.23
C LEU A 97 -6.69 -16.62 6.87
N ASN A 98 -7.27 -17.73 7.33
CA ASN A 98 -6.52 -18.86 7.89
C ASN A 98 -5.59 -19.48 6.84
N GLU A 99 -6.10 -19.64 5.61
CA GLU A 99 -5.33 -20.17 4.51
C GLU A 99 -4.24 -19.21 4.05
N ALA A 100 -4.49 -17.89 4.03
CA ALA A 100 -3.47 -16.88 3.76
C ALA A 100 -2.29 -16.97 4.76
N ASN A 101 -2.59 -17.19 6.04
CA ASN A 101 -1.56 -17.40 7.07
C ASN A 101 -0.78 -18.70 6.83
N ARG A 102 -1.45 -19.79 6.45
CA ARG A 102 -0.79 -21.06 6.09
C ARG A 102 0.12 -20.89 4.88
N VAL A 103 -0.38 -20.28 3.81
CA VAL A 103 0.37 -19.99 2.57
C VAL A 103 1.60 -19.14 2.86
N LYS A 104 1.49 -18.13 3.75
CA LYS A 104 2.63 -17.32 4.18
C LYS A 104 3.70 -18.15 4.89
N GLN A 105 3.30 -19.03 5.81
CA GLN A 105 4.24 -19.92 6.51
C GLN A 105 4.93 -20.89 5.54
N GLU A 106 4.20 -21.40 4.55
CA GLU A 106 4.75 -22.26 3.51
C GLU A 106 5.70 -21.51 2.57
N ALA A 107 5.34 -20.30 2.15
CA ALA A 107 6.19 -19.46 1.34
C ALA A 107 7.52 -19.12 2.05
N ALA A 108 7.49 -18.92 3.38
CA ALA A 108 8.69 -18.69 4.17
C ALA A 108 9.66 -19.90 4.23
N SER A 109 9.24 -21.09 3.79
CA SER A 109 10.14 -22.24 3.61
C SER A 109 10.85 -22.26 2.25
N GLN A 110 10.42 -21.42 1.31
CA GLN A 110 10.87 -21.42 -0.09
C GLN A 110 11.45 -20.08 -0.53
N LEU A 111 11.06 -18.99 0.14
CA LEU A 111 11.43 -17.61 -0.15
C LEU A 111 12.16 -17.01 1.05
N THR A 112 12.97 -16.01 0.78
CA THR A 112 13.59 -15.18 1.83
C THR A 112 12.55 -14.36 2.57
N GLU A 113 12.89 -13.89 3.78
CA GLU A 113 12.03 -12.98 4.54
C GLU A 113 11.73 -11.70 3.73
N TYR A 114 12.73 -11.20 2.99
CA TYR A 114 12.58 -10.07 2.08
C TYR A 114 11.50 -10.33 1.03
N GLU A 115 11.61 -11.42 0.29
CA GLU A 115 10.67 -11.74 -0.80
C GLU A 115 9.25 -11.90 -0.27
N VAL A 116 9.07 -12.62 0.86
CA VAL A 116 7.75 -12.77 1.49
C VAL A 116 7.17 -11.41 1.83
N LYS A 117 7.94 -10.56 2.52
CA LYS A 117 7.46 -9.26 2.96
C LYS A 117 7.19 -8.32 1.79
N PHE A 118 8.04 -8.34 0.77
CA PHE A 118 7.88 -7.54 -0.43
C PHE A 118 6.61 -7.91 -1.20
N ILE A 119 6.31 -9.21 -1.37
CA ILE A 119 5.08 -9.69 -2.01
C ILE A 119 3.84 -9.26 -1.18
N GLU A 120 3.89 -9.42 0.14
CA GLU A 120 2.81 -9.00 1.04
C GLU A 120 2.53 -7.50 0.94
N LEU A 121 3.55 -6.66 0.86
CA LEU A 121 3.37 -5.21 0.74
C LEU A 121 2.90 -4.81 -0.65
N SER A 122 3.45 -5.43 -1.69
CA SER A 122 3.12 -5.15 -3.09
C SER A 122 1.68 -5.56 -3.46
N SER A 123 1.11 -6.53 -2.74
CA SER A 123 -0.28 -6.98 -2.91
C SER A 123 -1.33 -6.07 -2.27
N ILE A 124 -0.93 -5.01 -1.56
CA ILE A 124 -1.89 -4.04 -0.99
C ILE A 124 -2.61 -3.30 -2.13
N PRO A 125 -3.96 -3.30 -2.16
CA PRO A 125 -4.72 -2.74 -3.28
C PRO A 125 -4.77 -1.21 -3.29
N ILE A 126 -4.65 -0.56 -2.13
CA ILE A 126 -4.67 0.91 -2.02
C ILE A 126 -3.25 1.45 -2.27
N ALA A 127 -3.07 2.16 -3.38
CA ALA A 127 -1.76 2.63 -3.84
C ALA A 127 -1.02 3.51 -2.81
N GLN A 128 -1.73 4.41 -2.12
CA GLN A 128 -1.15 5.26 -1.08
C GLN A 128 -0.64 4.45 0.13
N VAL A 129 -1.41 3.46 0.57
CA VAL A 129 -1.03 2.57 1.67
C VAL A 129 0.15 1.70 1.26
N ARG A 130 0.11 1.12 0.05
CA ARG A 130 1.21 0.34 -0.52
C ARG A 130 2.50 1.15 -0.56
N ASN A 131 2.46 2.36 -1.14
CA ASN A 131 3.62 3.24 -1.25
C ASN A 131 4.22 3.57 0.13
N SER A 132 3.39 4.03 1.08
CA SER A 132 3.85 4.34 2.45
C SER A 132 4.46 3.13 3.17
N ARG A 133 3.87 1.93 3.02
CA ARG A 133 4.40 0.73 3.67
C ARG A 133 5.68 0.21 3.00
N LEU A 134 5.78 0.27 1.67
CA LEU A 134 7.01 -0.03 0.95
C LEU A 134 8.14 0.94 1.33
N GLU A 135 7.85 2.24 1.40
CA GLU A 135 8.82 3.25 1.83
C GLU A 135 9.37 2.93 3.22
N LYS A 136 8.49 2.70 4.20
CA LYS A 136 8.91 2.31 5.56
C LYS A 136 9.73 1.03 5.59
N TYR A 137 9.40 0.08 4.71
CA TYR A 137 10.14 -1.17 4.62
C TYR A 137 11.54 -0.96 4.03
N GLY A 138 11.67 -0.21 2.94
CA GLY A 138 12.97 0.17 2.36
C GLY A 138 13.86 0.92 3.36
N ILE A 139 13.30 1.88 4.10
CA ILE A 139 14.00 2.56 5.19
C ILE A 139 14.49 1.57 6.26
N SER A 140 13.64 0.62 6.66
CA SER A 140 13.99 -0.37 7.67
C SER A 140 15.12 -1.28 7.21
N LEU A 141 15.10 -1.73 5.95
CA LEU A 141 16.13 -2.57 5.34
C LEU A 141 17.47 -1.84 5.32
N ALA A 142 17.51 -0.60 4.81
CA ALA A 142 18.73 0.20 4.74
C ALA A 142 19.35 0.40 6.13
N ARG A 143 18.54 0.71 7.14
CA ARG A 143 19.00 0.91 8.52
C ARG A 143 19.50 -0.36 9.21
N GLN A 144 19.10 -1.53 8.72
CA GLN A 144 19.58 -2.82 9.22
C GLN A 144 20.85 -3.29 8.49
N GLY A 145 21.31 -2.55 7.48
CA GLY A 145 22.43 -2.93 6.62
C GLY A 145 22.05 -3.90 5.50
N ASP A 146 20.75 -4.12 5.26
CA ASP A 146 20.28 -4.90 4.11
C ASP A 146 20.11 -3.96 2.90
N VAL A 147 21.24 -3.46 2.40
CA VAL A 147 21.29 -2.35 1.44
C VAL A 147 20.78 -2.77 0.06
N GLU A 148 21.14 -3.97 -0.40
CA GLU A 148 20.70 -4.51 -1.70
C GLU A 148 19.17 -4.63 -1.77
N ASN A 149 18.54 -5.17 -0.72
CA ASN A 149 17.09 -5.27 -0.67
C ASN A 149 16.40 -3.92 -0.50
N ALA A 150 17.02 -2.97 0.23
CA ALA A 150 16.51 -1.60 0.35
C ALA A 150 16.52 -0.87 -1.00
N GLU A 151 17.59 -1.02 -1.77
CA GLU A 151 17.72 -0.49 -3.13
C GLU A 151 16.64 -1.07 -4.04
N ALA A 152 16.41 -2.39 -3.96
CA ALA A 152 15.39 -3.07 -4.75
C ALA A 152 13.95 -2.58 -4.48
N ILE A 153 13.67 -1.89 -3.37
CA ILE A 153 12.36 -1.27 -3.10
C ILE A 153 12.11 -0.02 -3.96
N ILE A 154 13.15 0.75 -4.29
CA ILE A 154 13.05 2.05 -4.95
C ILE A 154 12.16 2.04 -6.22
N PRO A 155 12.35 1.13 -7.20
CA PRO A 155 11.56 1.12 -8.43
C PRO A 155 10.07 0.80 -8.21
N HIS A 156 9.67 0.36 -7.01
CA HIS A 156 8.28 0.04 -6.67
C HIS A 156 7.56 1.17 -5.92
N LEU A 157 8.26 2.25 -5.60
CA LEU A 157 7.68 3.44 -5.00
C LEU A 157 7.04 4.31 -6.09
N ALA A 158 5.86 4.84 -5.81
CA ALA A 158 5.06 5.61 -6.75
C ALA A 158 5.11 7.12 -6.51
N ASN A 159 5.62 7.54 -5.35
CA ASN A 159 5.75 8.94 -4.96
C ASN A 159 7.22 9.37 -4.97
N THR A 160 7.50 10.52 -5.57
CA THR A 160 8.88 11.01 -5.76
C THR A 160 9.58 11.32 -4.43
N LEU A 161 8.85 11.85 -3.44
CA LEU A 161 9.40 12.10 -2.10
C LEU A 161 9.72 10.77 -1.38
N SER A 162 8.89 9.74 -1.51
CA SER A 162 9.20 8.41 -0.96
C SER A 162 10.47 7.83 -1.57
N ILE A 163 10.67 7.98 -2.88
CA ILE A 163 11.89 7.56 -3.58
C ILE A 163 13.11 8.27 -2.98
N ALA A 164 13.06 9.60 -2.89
CA ALA A 164 14.15 10.40 -2.33
C ALA A 164 14.48 10.01 -0.87
N ILE A 165 13.47 9.68 -0.07
CA ILE A 165 13.65 9.24 1.32
C ILE A 165 14.37 7.89 1.39
N VAL A 166 13.95 6.90 0.59
CA VAL A 166 14.60 5.58 0.60
C VAL A 166 16.02 5.67 0.05
N GLN A 167 16.25 6.41 -1.04
CA GLN A 167 17.59 6.65 -1.59
C GLN A 167 18.52 7.33 -0.57
N LEU A 168 18.02 8.30 0.20
CA LEU A 168 18.79 8.93 1.28
C LEU A 168 19.22 7.92 2.35
N GLU A 169 18.35 7.00 2.75
CA GLU A 169 18.69 5.98 3.76
C GLU A 169 19.64 4.92 3.19
N VAL A 170 19.49 4.53 1.93
CA VAL A 170 20.43 3.66 1.21
C VAL A 170 21.82 4.29 1.12
N ALA A 171 21.91 5.58 0.77
CA ALA A 171 23.17 6.32 0.74
C ALA A 171 23.88 6.31 2.11
N LYS A 172 23.14 6.52 3.20
CA LYS A 172 23.69 6.45 4.55
C LYS A 172 24.21 5.06 4.89
N ALA A 173 23.55 4.00 4.42
CA ALA A 173 23.96 2.63 4.66
C ALA A 173 25.27 2.31 3.92
N TYR A 174 25.38 2.62 2.63
CA TYR A 174 26.63 2.49 1.87
C TYR A 174 27.78 3.30 2.52
N GLN A 175 27.48 4.51 3.00
CA GLN A 175 28.46 5.32 3.71
C GLN A 175 28.95 4.67 5.03
N GLN A 176 28.08 3.95 5.75
CA GLN A 176 28.45 3.20 6.96
C GLN A 176 29.33 1.99 6.65
N GLU A 177 29.14 1.37 5.48
CA GLU A 177 29.97 0.28 4.96
C GLU A 177 31.31 0.74 4.38
N GLY A 178 31.48 2.06 4.20
CA GLY A 178 32.68 2.68 3.64
C GLY A 178 32.68 2.79 2.12
N ASP A 179 31.57 2.49 1.45
CA ASP A 179 31.40 2.72 0.02
C ASP A 179 30.90 4.15 -0.24
N TYR A 180 31.83 5.09 -0.13
CA TYR A 180 31.53 6.51 -0.29
C TYR A 180 31.16 6.90 -1.72
N TYR A 181 31.62 6.16 -2.73
CA TYR A 181 31.30 6.46 -4.12
C TYR A 181 29.86 6.12 -4.44
N THR A 182 29.43 4.88 -4.12
CA THR A 182 28.03 4.47 -4.30
C THR A 182 27.09 5.31 -3.43
N ALA A 183 27.50 5.64 -2.20
CA ALA A 183 26.73 6.57 -1.37
C ALA A 183 26.55 7.96 -2.03
N ASP A 184 27.56 8.49 -2.71
CA ASP A 184 27.50 9.80 -3.38
C ASP A 184 26.50 9.80 -4.55
N ASP A 185 26.46 8.71 -5.31
CA ASP A 185 25.51 8.51 -6.40
C ASP A 185 24.07 8.53 -5.84
N PHE A 186 23.78 7.73 -4.81
CA PHE A 186 22.45 7.72 -4.18
C PHE A 186 22.07 9.06 -3.52
N TYR A 187 23.02 9.78 -2.92
CA TYR A 187 22.76 11.13 -2.41
C TYR A 187 22.39 12.12 -3.52
N THR A 188 22.99 11.96 -4.70
CA THR A 188 22.71 12.81 -5.86
C THR A 188 21.34 12.49 -6.42
N GLU A 189 21.01 11.22 -6.63
CA GLU A 189 19.68 10.82 -7.09
C GLU A 189 18.57 11.22 -6.11
N ALA A 190 18.80 11.10 -4.80
CA ALA A 190 17.86 11.56 -3.78
C ALA A 190 17.62 13.08 -3.87
N SER A 191 18.65 13.86 -4.17
CA SER A 191 18.53 15.31 -4.41
C SER A 191 17.71 15.60 -5.65
N ASP A 192 17.96 14.89 -6.75
CA ASP A 192 17.28 15.09 -8.03
C ASP A 192 15.78 14.75 -7.91
N ASN A 193 15.45 13.64 -7.24
CA ASN A 193 14.06 13.28 -6.96
C ASN A 193 13.38 14.31 -6.04
N LEU A 194 14.07 14.81 -5.02
CA LEU A 194 13.50 15.85 -4.16
C LEU A 194 13.24 17.17 -4.91
N GLU A 195 14.07 17.52 -5.89
CA GLU A 195 13.87 18.69 -6.76
C GLU A 195 12.69 18.52 -7.73
N GLN A 196 12.42 17.28 -8.16
CA GLN A 196 11.29 16.93 -9.02
C GLN A 196 9.98 16.75 -8.26
N TYR A 197 10.04 16.50 -6.95
CA TYR A 197 8.87 16.26 -6.12
C TYR A 197 7.85 17.42 -6.18
N ASN A 198 6.59 17.07 -6.41
CA ASN A 198 5.46 18.00 -6.37
C ASN A 198 4.48 17.61 -5.26
N PHE A 199 4.04 18.60 -4.47
CA PHE A 199 3.04 18.41 -3.42
C PHE A 199 1.69 17.91 -3.96
N ASP A 200 1.38 18.18 -5.22
CA ASP A 200 0.12 17.79 -5.86
C ASP A 200 0.16 16.40 -6.53
N GLU A 201 1.17 15.56 -6.25
CA GLU A 201 1.22 14.18 -6.73
C GLU A 201 -0.02 13.38 -6.27
N SER A 202 -0.57 12.53 -7.16
CA SER A 202 -1.79 11.76 -6.89
C SER A 202 -1.64 10.70 -5.79
N ILE A 203 -0.39 10.30 -5.52
CA ILE A 203 -0.02 9.39 -4.45
C ILE A 203 0.96 10.16 -3.56
N CYS A 204 0.65 10.22 -2.28
CA CYS A 204 1.49 10.88 -1.29
C CYS A 204 2.49 9.91 -0.66
N SER A 205 3.54 10.44 -0.05
CA SER A 205 4.52 9.64 0.68
C SER A 205 3.94 9.03 1.97
N THR A 206 2.90 9.64 2.54
CA THR A 206 2.14 9.13 3.68
C THR A 206 0.74 8.64 3.29
N GLU A 207 0.17 7.74 4.09
CA GLU A 207 -1.18 7.18 3.86
C GLU A 207 -2.29 8.25 3.83
N LYS A 208 -2.09 9.39 4.51
CA LYS A 208 -3.08 10.47 4.64
C LYS A 208 -2.65 11.79 3.98
N CYS A 209 -1.57 11.77 3.19
CA CYS A 209 -1.00 12.99 2.60
C CYS A 209 -0.65 14.09 3.62
N GLY A 210 -0.41 13.70 4.86
CA GLY A 210 -0.18 14.62 5.97
C GLY A 210 1.29 14.95 6.09
N ASN A 211 1.60 16.23 6.32
CA ASN A 211 2.96 16.72 6.62
C ASN A 211 4.00 16.52 5.52
N GLU A 212 3.61 16.30 4.26
CA GLU A 212 4.55 16.04 3.16
C GLU A 212 5.60 17.15 3.00
N GLU A 213 5.21 18.42 3.09
CA GLU A 213 6.14 19.56 3.04
C GLU A 213 7.18 19.50 4.16
N ALA A 214 6.75 19.15 5.38
CA ALA A 214 7.66 19.02 6.52
C ALA A 214 8.66 17.88 6.30
N ARG A 215 8.19 16.75 5.75
CA ARG A 215 9.06 15.62 5.37
C ARG A 215 10.07 16.02 4.31
N ALA A 216 9.64 16.68 3.23
CA ALA A 216 10.53 17.18 2.18
C ALA A 216 11.60 18.13 2.73
N ARG A 217 11.25 19.02 3.67
CA ARG A 217 12.22 19.89 4.35
C ARG A 217 13.24 19.13 5.20
N ILE A 218 12.83 18.05 5.87
CA ILE A 218 13.74 17.19 6.64
C ILE A 218 14.73 16.52 5.69
N VAL A 219 14.25 15.88 4.62
CA VAL A 219 15.10 15.24 3.60
C VAL A 219 16.09 16.24 3.02
N LYS A 220 15.63 17.44 2.65
CA LYS A 220 16.50 18.53 2.16
C LYS A 220 17.61 18.87 3.15
N THR A 221 17.26 18.99 4.42
CA THR A 221 18.22 19.34 5.49
C THR A 221 19.27 18.25 5.63
N GLU A 222 18.85 16.98 5.64
CA GLU A 222 19.77 15.85 5.76
C GLU A 222 20.70 15.73 4.54
N LEU A 223 20.19 15.91 3.32
CA LEU A 223 21.02 15.95 2.11
C LEU A 223 22.09 17.04 2.17
N ILE A 224 21.76 18.22 2.69
CA ILE A 224 22.72 19.31 2.89
C ILE A 224 23.79 18.92 3.92
N LEU A 225 23.39 18.35 5.07
CA LEU A 225 24.32 17.92 6.11
C LEU A 225 25.27 16.82 5.60
N SER A 226 24.75 15.85 4.87
CA SER A 226 25.55 14.79 4.25
C SER A 226 26.50 15.33 3.17
N ARG A 227 26.15 16.41 2.44
CA ARG A 227 27.07 17.10 1.54
C ARG A 227 28.17 17.83 2.30
N GLN A 228 27.86 18.45 3.43
CA GLN A 228 28.85 19.20 4.21
C GLN A 228 29.85 18.27 4.92
N SER A 229 29.41 17.12 5.44
CA SER A 229 30.31 16.15 6.06
C SER A 229 31.32 15.55 5.07
N ARG A 230 30.98 15.46 3.79
CA ARG A 230 31.88 15.07 2.69
C ARG A 230 33.07 16.01 2.48
N TYR A 231 32.91 17.31 2.75
CA TYR A 231 34.00 18.29 2.56
C TYR A 231 34.92 18.44 3.79
N LEU A 232 34.61 17.74 4.89
CA LEU A 232 35.31 17.86 6.17
C LEU A 232 36.12 16.60 6.53
N ASN A 233 35.94 15.50 5.79
CA ASN A 233 36.68 14.24 5.91
C ASN A 233 37.49 13.98 4.64
#